data_AF-A0A2V1CY91-F1
#
_entry.id   AF-A0A2V1CY91-F1
#
_cell.length_a   1.000
_cell.length_b   1.000
_cell.length_c   1.000
_cell.angle_alpha   90.00
_cell.angle_beta   90.00
_cell.angle_gamma   90.00
#
_symmetry.space_group_name_H-M   'P 1'
#
loop_
_entity.id
_entity.type
_entity.pdbx_description
1 polymer ?
#
loop_
_entity_poly.entity_id
_entity_poly.type
_entity_poly.pdbx_seq_one_letter_code
_entity_poly.pdbx_strand_id
1 'polypeptide(L)'
;MQKSASYICTALSEYIYSQHRFQNAVTTGFKENIDKEVTLEDSPEFADAIDCMVSYFYNANYDTSKYNASESLLHAQVAIIADEYDCASLYRLAKISFANAIKAVESDDWAAIAPLIYDYTTTELQAHKELRGLVVAAVTDNTILSKSIFQMKSIEELLRSNADLATDLLLSGQQRLRDKEASTSILTCNNTRRLGLFRRQK
;
A
#
# COMPACT_ATOMS: atom_id res chain seq x y z
N MET A 1 24.69 -33.52 4.53
CA MET A 1 23.93 -32.25 4.65
C MET A 1 24.13 -31.34 3.43
N GLN A 2 24.17 -31.88 2.20
CA GLN A 2 24.52 -31.11 0.98
C GLN A 2 23.41 -31.08 -0.07
N LYS A 3 22.33 -31.86 0.14
CA LYS A 3 21.18 -31.92 -0.78
C LYS A 3 20.22 -30.74 -0.57
N SER A 4 20.09 -30.22 0.65
CA SER A 4 19.16 -29.13 0.99
C SER A 4 19.51 -27.79 0.30
N ALA A 5 20.80 -27.47 0.16
CA ALA A 5 21.23 -26.23 -0.49
C ALA A 5 21.00 -26.23 -2.02
N SER A 6 21.11 -27.39 -2.66
CA SER A 6 20.87 -27.53 -4.11
C SER A 6 19.39 -27.35 -4.45
N TYR A 7 18.47 -27.88 -3.65
CA TYR A 7 17.03 -27.70 -3.86
C TYR A 7 16.57 -26.25 -3.65
N ILE A 8 17.20 -25.52 -2.72
CA ILE A 8 16.91 -24.09 -2.49
C ILE A 8 17.39 -23.25 -3.69
N CYS A 9 18.57 -23.53 -4.27
CA CYS A 9 19.02 -22.85 -5.49
C CYS A 9 18.14 -23.15 -6.70
N THR A 10 17.67 -24.38 -6.89
CA THR A 10 16.78 -24.72 -8.01
C THR A 10 15.38 -24.11 -7.84
N ALA A 11 14.81 -24.16 -6.64
CA ALA A 11 13.49 -23.56 -6.36
C ALA A 11 13.53 -22.02 -6.40
N LEU A 12 14.62 -21.39 -5.93
CA LEU A 12 14.83 -19.95 -6.11
C LEU A 12 15.04 -19.60 -7.58
N SER A 13 15.71 -20.44 -8.36
CA SER A 13 15.78 -20.24 -9.81
C SER A 13 14.39 -20.35 -10.43
N GLU A 14 13.57 -21.36 -10.13
CA GLU A 14 12.23 -21.48 -10.72
C GLU A 14 11.27 -20.35 -10.27
N TYR A 15 11.44 -19.80 -9.05
CA TYR A 15 10.63 -18.71 -8.52
C TYR A 15 11.05 -17.33 -9.05
N ILE A 16 12.36 -17.06 -9.14
CA ILE A 16 12.92 -15.86 -9.78
C ILE A 16 12.61 -15.89 -11.29
N TYR A 17 12.57 -17.07 -11.91
CA TYR A 17 12.16 -17.27 -13.30
C TYR A 17 10.65 -17.06 -13.52
N SER A 18 9.82 -16.98 -12.47
CA SER A 18 8.39 -16.68 -12.62
C SER A 18 8.09 -15.18 -12.74
N GLN A 19 9.08 -14.31 -12.51
CA GLN A 19 8.93 -12.87 -12.65
C GLN A 19 9.27 -12.48 -14.08
N HIS A 20 8.25 -12.20 -14.89
CA HIS A 20 8.39 -12.00 -16.34
C HIS A 20 9.47 -10.96 -16.69
N ARG A 21 9.65 -9.91 -15.87
CA ARG A 21 10.71 -8.90 -16.07
C ARG A 21 12.12 -9.40 -15.79
N PHE A 22 12.36 -10.10 -14.68
CA PHE A 22 13.68 -10.70 -14.40
C PHE A 22 13.99 -11.84 -15.38
N GLN A 23 12.98 -12.64 -15.75
CA GLN A 23 13.13 -13.65 -16.78
C GLN A 23 13.53 -13.02 -18.11
N ASN A 24 12.88 -11.94 -18.55
CA ASN A 24 13.26 -11.24 -19.78
C ASN A 24 14.67 -10.67 -19.69
N ALA A 25 15.06 -10.05 -18.57
CA ALA A 25 16.43 -9.55 -18.39
C ALA A 25 17.50 -10.66 -18.46
N VAL A 26 17.20 -11.84 -17.91
CA VAL A 26 18.10 -13.01 -17.93
C VAL A 26 18.10 -13.71 -19.30
N THR A 27 16.97 -13.73 -20.01
CA THR A 27 16.79 -14.54 -21.24
C THR A 27 17.00 -13.78 -22.55
N THR A 28 16.80 -12.46 -22.60
CA THR A 28 17.07 -11.63 -23.80
C THR A 28 18.55 -11.38 -24.05
N GLY A 29 19.41 -12.00 -23.25
CA GLY A 29 20.85 -12.05 -23.42
C GLY A 29 21.52 -11.20 -22.36
N PHE A 30 22.11 -11.86 -21.37
CA PHE A 30 23.36 -11.39 -20.82
C PHE A 30 24.31 -11.17 -22.00
N LYS A 31 24.36 -9.95 -22.55
CA LYS A 31 25.61 -9.46 -23.12
C LYS A 31 26.57 -9.64 -21.96
N GLU A 32 27.51 -10.58 -22.07
CA GLU A 32 28.56 -10.80 -21.08
C GLU A 32 29.29 -9.48 -20.87
N ASN A 33 28.72 -8.62 -20.04
CA ASN A 33 29.48 -7.66 -19.30
C ASN A 33 30.23 -8.52 -18.30
N ILE A 34 31.54 -8.36 -18.31
CA ILE A 34 32.47 -9.19 -17.54
C ILE A 34 32.15 -9.09 -16.04
N ASP A 35 31.42 -8.04 -15.66
CA ASP A 35 30.77 -7.85 -14.37
C ASP A 35 29.32 -8.37 -14.40
N LYS A 36 29.05 -9.37 -13.55
CA LYS A 36 27.74 -10.00 -13.33
C LYS A 36 26.77 -9.07 -12.59
N GLU A 37 26.64 -7.84 -13.05
CA GLU A 37 25.85 -6.78 -12.45
C GLU A 37 24.65 -6.46 -13.37
N VAL A 38 23.45 -6.42 -12.78
CA VAL A 38 22.25 -5.90 -13.44
C VAL A 38 21.95 -4.57 -12.80
N THR A 39 22.12 -3.49 -13.56
CA THR A 39 21.70 -2.15 -13.12
C THR A 39 20.18 -2.08 -13.21
N LEU A 40 19.52 -1.92 -12.06
CA LEU A 40 18.12 -1.53 -12.02
C LEU A 40 18.06 -0.01 -12.20
N GLU A 41 17.31 0.48 -13.20
CA GLU A 41 17.11 1.91 -13.45
C GLU A 41 16.07 2.52 -12.50
N ASP A 42 16.03 2.02 -11.26
CA ASP A 42 15.09 2.49 -10.26
C ASP A 42 15.62 3.77 -9.61
N SER A 43 14.70 4.65 -9.20
CA SER A 43 15.09 5.89 -8.54
C SER A 43 15.79 5.57 -7.21
N PRO A 44 16.84 6.33 -6.81
CA PRO A 44 17.61 6.05 -5.60
C PRO A 44 16.77 6.05 -4.32
N GLU A 45 15.58 6.66 -4.37
CA GLU A 45 14.58 6.62 -3.29
C GLU A 45 14.02 5.22 -3.02
N PHE A 46 14.13 4.27 -3.96
CA PHE A 46 13.67 2.88 -3.80
C PHE A 46 14.79 1.91 -3.40
N ALA A 47 16.01 2.37 -3.14
CA ALA A 47 17.14 1.48 -2.81
C ALA A 47 16.82 0.52 -1.64
N ASP A 48 16.22 1.04 -0.56
CA ASP A 48 15.82 0.24 0.60
C ASP A 48 14.69 -0.76 0.25
N ALA A 49 13.76 -0.36 -0.63
CA ALA A 49 12.66 -1.21 -1.07
C ALA A 49 13.14 -2.34 -2.00
N ILE A 50 14.15 -2.08 -2.84
CA ILE A 50 14.82 -3.08 -3.66
C ILE A 50 15.55 -4.08 -2.77
N ASP A 51 16.26 -3.63 -1.74
CA ASP A 51 16.92 -4.53 -0.79
C ASP A 51 15.91 -5.38 -0.01
N CYS A 52 14.74 -4.82 0.31
CA CYS A 52 13.61 -5.59 0.84
C CYS A 52 13.10 -6.64 -0.16
N MET A 53 12.95 -6.29 -1.45
CA MET A 53 12.54 -7.24 -2.49
C MET A 53 13.57 -8.38 -2.63
N VAL A 54 14.87 -8.06 -2.63
CA VAL A 54 15.94 -9.07 -2.66
C VAL A 54 15.87 -9.97 -1.43
N SER A 55 15.75 -9.37 -0.24
CA SER A 55 15.59 -10.11 1.02
C SER A 55 14.38 -11.05 0.99
N TYR A 56 13.27 -10.61 0.40
CA TYR A 56 12.07 -11.41 0.21
C TYR A 56 12.33 -12.62 -0.67
N PHE A 57 13.08 -12.49 -1.78
CA PHE A 57 13.39 -13.64 -2.63
C PHE A 57 14.16 -14.72 -1.87
N TYR A 58 15.10 -14.35 -1.00
CA TYR A 58 15.88 -15.33 -0.25
C TYR A 58 15.18 -15.90 0.98
N ASN A 59 14.31 -15.12 1.64
CA ASN A 59 13.76 -15.48 2.96
C ASN A 59 12.23 -15.62 2.97
N ALA A 60 11.56 -15.40 1.84
CA ALA A 60 10.11 -15.24 1.74
C ALA A 60 9.52 -14.17 2.68
N ASN A 61 10.37 -13.25 3.15
CA ASN A 61 10.02 -12.15 4.03
C ASN A 61 11.08 -11.04 3.94
N TYR A 62 10.72 -9.82 4.37
CA TYR A 62 11.64 -8.70 4.51
C TYR A 62 11.41 -7.99 5.84
N ASP A 63 12.39 -7.19 6.26
CA ASP A 63 12.41 -6.52 7.56
C ASP A 63 12.70 -5.05 7.38
N THR A 64 11.73 -4.21 7.70
CA THR A 64 11.79 -2.75 7.56
C THR A 64 12.59 -2.09 8.68
N SER A 65 12.81 -2.76 9.81
CA SER A 65 13.50 -2.18 10.99
C SER A 65 14.98 -1.89 10.77
N LYS A 66 15.55 -2.36 9.65
CA LYS A 66 16.95 -2.18 9.29
C LYS A 66 17.24 -0.83 8.63
N TYR A 67 16.21 -0.10 8.23
CA TYR A 67 16.32 1.13 7.46
C TYR A 67 15.87 2.33 8.27
N ASN A 68 16.29 3.52 7.84
CA ASN A 68 15.93 4.78 8.50
C ASN A 68 14.56 5.31 8.06
N ALA A 69 14.02 4.82 6.95
CA ALA A 69 12.69 5.17 6.47
C ALA A 69 11.61 4.72 7.46
N SER A 70 10.50 5.45 7.54
CA SER A 70 9.36 5.01 8.34
C SER A 70 8.80 3.68 7.80
N GLU A 71 8.38 2.79 8.70
CA GLU A 71 7.90 1.45 8.36
C GLU A 71 6.78 1.49 7.31
N SER A 72 5.83 2.42 7.48
CA SER A 72 4.72 2.64 6.54
C SER A 72 5.21 3.12 5.17
N LEU A 73 6.17 4.02 5.11
CA LEU A 73 6.76 4.49 3.83
C LEU A 73 7.46 3.34 3.11
N LEU A 74 8.28 2.58 3.82
CA LEU A 74 9.02 1.49 3.21
C LEU A 74 8.10 0.36 2.71
N HIS A 75 7.04 0.01 3.46
CA HIS A 75 6.05 -0.94 2.95
C HIS A 75 5.31 -0.44 1.70
N ALA A 76 5.04 0.87 1.60
CA ALA A 76 4.45 1.46 0.40
C ALA A 76 5.41 1.35 -0.80
N GLN A 77 6.69 1.69 -0.60
CA GLN A 77 7.72 1.59 -1.64
C GLN A 77 7.92 0.15 -2.11
N VAL A 78 7.94 -0.82 -1.19
CA VAL A 78 8.03 -2.24 -1.54
C VAL A 78 6.81 -2.70 -2.33
N ALA A 79 5.61 -2.20 -2.01
CA ALA A 79 4.41 -2.51 -2.79
C ALA A 79 4.51 -1.94 -4.22
N ILE A 80 5.00 -0.71 -4.39
CA ILE A 80 5.21 -0.10 -5.71
C ILE A 80 6.20 -0.93 -6.53
N ILE A 81 7.37 -1.22 -5.98
CA ILE A 81 8.41 -2.02 -6.65
C ILE A 81 7.90 -3.44 -6.96
N ALA A 82 7.18 -4.06 -6.04
CA ALA A 82 6.63 -5.38 -6.28
C ALA A 82 5.59 -5.39 -7.42
N ASP A 83 4.80 -4.33 -7.58
CA ASP A 83 3.88 -4.19 -8.73
C ASP A 83 4.65 -3.96 -10.03
N GLU A 84 5.65 -3.07 -10.01
CA GLU A 84 6.49 -2.75 -11.18
C GLU A 84 7.23 -3.98 -11.75
N TYR A 85 7.73 -4.83 -10.86
CA TYR A 85 8.44 -6.07 -11.20
C TYR A 85 7.53 -7.30 -11.32
N ASP A 86 6.20 -7.13 -11.23
CA ASP A 86 5.17 -8.18 -11.34
C ASP A 86 5.24 -9.28 -10.25
N CYS A 87 5.76 -8.93 -9.07
CA CYS A 87 5.91 -9.81 -7.92
C CYS A 87 4.65 -9.83 -7.05
N ALA A 88 3.59 -10.49 -7.54
CA ALA A 88 2.27 -10.51 -6.89
C ALA A 88 2.26 -10.96 -5.41
N SER A 89 3.12 -11.91 -5.03
CA SER A 89 3.23 -12.42 -3.66
C SER A 89 3.85 -11.40 -2.71
N LEU A 90 4.91 -10.72 -3.16
CA LEU A 90 5.54 -9.62 -2.42
C LEU A 90 4.60 -8.42 -2.34
N TYR A 91 3.94 -8.06 -3.44
CA TYR A 91 2.94 -7.00 -3.47
C TYR A 91 1.85 -7.25 -2.42
N ARG A 92 1.30 -8.47 -2.38
CA ARG A 92 0.29 -8.84 -1.39
C ARG A 92 0.81 -8.73 0.04
N LEU A 93 2.03 -9.20 0.31
CA LEU A 93 2.64 -9.09 1.64
C LEU A 93 2.82 -7.62 2.03
N ALA A 94 3.43 -6.83 1.15
CA ALA A 94 3.70 -5.42 1.37
C ALA A 94 2.43 -4.60 1.56
N LYS A 95 1.39 -4.84 0.76
CA LYS A 95 0.09 -4.19 0.91
C LYS A 95 -0.54 -4.49 2.28
N ILE A 96 -0.48 -5.74 2.75
CA ILE A 96 -1.02 -6.11 4.08
C ILE A 96 -0.24 -5.41 5.19
N SER A 97 1.09 -5.43 5.12
CA SER A 97 1.94 -4.76 6.11
C SER A 97 1.71 -3.25 6.10
N PHE A 98 1.64 -2.65 4.91
CA PHE A 98 1.32 -1.24 4.72
C PHE A 98 -0.04 -0.87 5.33
N ALA A 99 -1.08 -1.66 5.06
CA ALA A 99 -2.42 -1.43 5.61
C ALA A 99 -2.46 -1.47 7.15
N ASN A 100 -1.52 -2.19 7.79
CA ASN A 100 -1.39 -2.19 9.24
C ASN A 100 -0.59 -0.99 9.73
N ALA A 101 0.56 -0.70 9.11
CA ALA A 101 1.45 0.38 9.51
C ALA A 101 0.81 1.77 9.31
N ILE A 102 0.11 1.99 8.19
CA ILE A 102 -0.48 3.30 7.85
C ILE A 102 -1.57 3.75 8.84
N LYS A 103 -2.14 2.84 9.63
CA LYS A 103 -3.15 3.21 10.65
C LYS A 103 -2.56 3.98 11.83
N ALA A 104 -1.28 3.78 12.10
CA ALA A 104 -0.54 4.41 13.19
C ALA A 104 0.35 5.58 12.71
N VAL A 105 0.21 5.97 11.45
CA VAL A 105 1.07 6.97 10.82
C VAL A 105 0.85 8.36 11.40
N GLU A 106 1.93 9.11 11.55
CA GLU A 106 1.88 10.54 11.86
C GLU A 106 1.60 11.36 10.59
N SER A 107 1.23 12.63 10.77
CA SER A 107 0.84 13.49 9.66
C SER A 107 1.98 13.79 8.68
N ASP A 108 3.21 13.90 9.19
CA ASP A 108 4.41 14.14 8.38
C ASP A 108 4.74 12.94 7.49
N ASP A 109 4.68 11.73 8.05
CA ASP A 109 4.86 10.48 7.30
C ASP A 109 3.77 10.31 6.24
N TRP A 110 2.51 10.62 6.57
CA TRP A 110 1.43 10.59 5.59
C TRP A 110 1.68 11.56 4.43
N ALA A 111 2.22 12.76 4.72
CA ALA A 111 2.58 13.76 3.72
C ALA A 111 3.69 13.31 2.76
N ALA A 112 4.52 12.34 3.16
CA ALA A 112 5.51 11.71 2.28
C ALA A 112 4.91 10.52 1.51
N ILE A 113 4.08 9.71 2.16
CA ILE A 113 3.49 8.49 1.58
C ILE A 113 2.46 8.80 0.50
N ALA A 114 1.58 9.78 0.75
CA ALA A 114 0.50 10.12 -0.16
C ALA A 114 0.99 10.56 -1.55
N PRO A 115 1.89 11.56 -1.70
CA PRO A 115 2.41 11.92 -3.02
C PRO A 115 3.10 10.74 -3.69
N LEU A 116 3.98 10.01 -2.98
CA LEU A 116 4.67 8.84 -3.52
C LEU A 116 3.70 7.83 -4.14
N ILE A 117 2.65 7.44 -3.41
CA ILE A 117 1.68 6.49 -3.95
C ILE A 117 0.99 7.07 -5.19
N TYR A 118 0.61 8.34 -5.19
CA TYR A 118 -0.10 8.91 -6.34
C TYR A 118 0.81 9.15 -7.56
N ASP A 119 2.10 9.37 -7.36
CA ASP A 119 3.09 9.52 -8.43
C ASP A 119 3.36 8.20 -9.16
N TYR A 120 3.25 7.07 -8.44
CA TYR A 120 3.55 5.73 -8.96
C TYR A 120 2.32 4.86 -9.23
N THR A 121 1.11 5.39 -9.06
CA THR A 121 -0.13 4.63 -9.29
C THR A 121 -1.08 5.36 -10.22
N THR A 122 -2.05 4.63 -10.78
CA THR A 122 -3.03 5.15 -11.76
C THR A 122 -4.46 4.86 -11.32
N THR A 123 -5.43 5.57 -11.89
CA THR A 123 -6.86 5.28 -11.68
C THR A 123 -7.40 4.07 -12.44
N GLU A 124 -6.62 3.43 -13.31
CA GLU A 124 -7.12 2.33 -14.16
C GLU A 124 -6.89 0.96 -13.54
N LEU A 125 -5.69 0.72 -13.01
CA LEU A 125 -5.30 -0.58 -12.46
C LEU A 125 -5.94 -0.85 -11.07
N GLN A 126 -6.43 -2.06 -10.86
CA GLN A 126 -7.07 -2.42 -9.59
C GLN A 126 -6.10 -2.40 -8.40
N ALA A 127 -4.86 -2.88 -8.58
CA ALA A 127 -3.82 -2.84 -7.56
C ALA A 127 -3.55 -1.40 -7.08
N HIS A 128 -3.42 -0.47 -8.03
CA HIS A 128 -3.26 0.95 -7.78
C HIS A 128 -4.41 1.55 -6.96
N LYS A 129 -5.66 1.23 -7.32
CA LYS A 129 -6.86 1.66 -6.56
C LYS A 129 -6.83 1.16 -5.12
N GLU A 130 -6.36 -0.06 -4.89
CA GLU A 130 -6.26 -0.62 -3.54
C GLU A 130 -5.25 0.15 -2.68
N LEU A 131 -4.06 0.46 -3.21
CA LEU A 131 -3.05 1.26 -2.50
C LEU A 131 -3.54 2.67 -2.21
N ARG A 132 -4.10 3.37 -3.20
CA ARG A 132 -4.72 4.70 -3.02
C ARG A 132 -5.83 4.66 -1.96
N GLY A 133 -6.65 3.61 -1.99
CA GLY A 133 -7.70 3.38 -1.01
C GLY A 133 -7.19 3.27 0.43
N LEU A 134 -6.02 2.65 0.65
CA LEU A 134 -5.40 2.57 1.98
C LEU A 134 -4.93 3.94 2.49
N VAL A 135 -4.34 4.76 1.61
CA VAL A 135 -3.92 6.14 1.93
C VAL A 135 -5.11 6.99 2.38
N VAL A 136 -6.19 6.92 1.62
CA VAL A 136 -7.43 7.65 1.90
C VAL A 136 -8.09 7.14 3.18
N ALA A 137 -8.18 5.82 3.35
CA ALA A 137 -8.76 5.20 4.53
C ALA A 137 -8.03 5.61 5.81
N ALA A 138 -6.70 5.71 5.79
CA ALA A 138 -5.91 6.16 6.94
C ALA A 138 -6.37 7.53 7.46
N VAL A 139 -6.63 8.49 6.55
CA VAL A 139 -7.12 9.82 6.93
C VAL A 139 -8.58 9.77 7.36
N THR A 140 -9.44 9.12 6.58
CA THR A 140 -10.88 9.16 6.84
C THR A 140 -11.29 8.38 8.07
N ASP A 141 -10.54 7.34 8.43
CA ASP A 141 -10.81 6.48 9.57
C ASP A 141 -10.23 7.02 10.88
N ASN A 142 -9.17 7.81 10.81
CA ASN A 142 -8.51 8.41 11.97
C ASN A 142 -8.88 9.90 12.12
N THR A 143 -9.75 10.20 13.08
CA THR A 143 -10.26 11.56 13.33
C THR A 143 -9.19 12.52 13.88
N ILE A 144 -8.13 11.99 14.51
CA ILE A 144 -7.00 12.78 14.99
C ILE A 144 -6.10 13.14 13.81
N LEU A 145 -5.73 12.12 13.02
CA LEU A 145 -4.89 12.28 11.84
C LEU A 145 -5.54 13.23 10.82
N SER A 146 -6.83 13.07 10.51
CA SER A 146 -7.53 13.99 9.60
C SER A 146 -7.49 15.44 10.10
N LYS A 147 -7.75 15.70 11.39
CA LYS A 147 -7.64 17.07 11.93
C LYS A 147 -6.24 17.64 11.79
N SER A 148 -5.22 16.83 12.04
CA SER A 148 -3.82 17.23 11.94
C SER A 148 -3.42 17.52 10.48
N ILE A 149 -3.73 16.60 9.57
CA ILE A 149 -3.47 16.72 8.13
C ILE A 149 -4.11 17.99 7.55
N PHE A 150 -5.39 18.27 7.85
CA PHE A 150 -6.08 19.45 7.32
C PHE A 150 -5.64 20.79 7.95
N GLN A 151 -4.80 20.78 8.98
CA GLN A 151 -4.22 21.99 9.58
C GLN A 151 -2.82 22.30 9.05
N MET A 152 -2.19 21.36 8.34
CA MET A 152 -0.84 21.51 7.81
C MET A 152 -0.85 22.22 6.46
N LYS A 153 -0.04 23.28 6.35
CA LYS A 153 0.09 24.04 5.09
C LYS A 153 0.68 23.20 3.95
N SER A 154 1.63 22.31 4.26
CA SER A 154 2.22 21.39 3.28
C SER A 154 1.17 20.49 2.63
N ILE A 155 0.17 20.05 3.40
CA ILE A 155 -0.94 19.25 2.89
C ILE A 155 -1.84 20.07 1.97
N GLU A 156 -2.11 21.35 2.29
CA GLU A 156 -2.89 22.20 1.41
C GLU A 156 -2.22 22.35 0.02
N GLU A 157 -0.91 22.54 0.00
CA GLU A 157 -0.11 22.60 -1.23
C GLU A 157 -0.12 21.26 -1.95
N LEU A 158 0.04 20.14 -1.23
CA LEU A 158 -0.07 18.78 -1.78
C LEU A 158 -1.42 18.54 -2.45
N LEU A 159 -2.53 18.82 -1.76
CA LEU A 159 -3.88 18.62 -2.30
C LEU A 159 -4.18 19.53 -3.50
N ARG A 160 -3.59 20.73 -3.53
CA ARG A 160 -3.70 21.63 -4.68
C ARG A 160 -2.91 21.11 -5.88
N SER A 161 -1.76 20.48 -5.64
CA SER A 161 -0.91 19.90 -6.69
C SER A 161 -1.38 18.52 -7.17
N ASN A 162 -2.15 17.79 -6.36
CA ASN A 162 -2.59 16.43 -6.65
C ASN A 162 -4.12 16.33 -6.63
N ALA A 163 -4.73 16.60 -7.79
CA ALA A 163 -6.18 16.62 -7.96
C ALA A 163 -6.84 15.26 -7.72
N ASP A 164 -6.16 14.17 -8.05
CA ASP A 164 -6.63 12.80 -7.82
C ASP A 164 -6.76 12.52 -6.33
N LEU A 165 -5.71 12.81 -5.54
CA LEU A 165 -5.73 12.63 -4.09
C LEU A 165 -6.83 13.46 -3.43
N ALA A 166 -6.96 14.73 -3.83
CA ALA A 166 -8.03 15.59 -3.33
C ALA A 166 -9.42 15.04 -3.65
N THR A 167 -9.60 14.50 -4.86
CA THR A 167 -10.86 13.90 -5.30
C THR A 167 -11.18 12.63 -4.51
N ASP A 168 -10.22 11.73 -4.35
CA ASP A 168 -10.42 10.48 -3.62
C ASP A 168 -10.76 10.72 -2.13
N LEU A 169 -10.08 11.69 -1.49
CA LEU A 169 -10.41 12.11 -0.13
C LEU A 169 -11.83 12.69 -0.03
N LEU A 170 -12.24 13.53 -0.99
CA LEU A 170 -13.57 14.10 -1.03
C LEU A 170 -14.65 13.02 -1.19
N LEU A 171 -14.47 12.10 -2.14
CA LEU A 171 -15.41 11.02 -2.42
C LEU A 171 -15.54 10.07 -1.21
N SER A 172 -14.43 9.71 -0.57
CA SER A 172 -14.43 8.88 0.64
C SER A 172 -15.14 9.57 1.81
N GLY A 173 -14.89 10.88 2.00
CA GLY A 173 -15.57 11.68 3.01
C GLY A 173 -17.10 11.72 2.81
N GLN A 174 -17.56 11.90 1.57
CA GLN A 174 -18.99 11.89 1.24
C GLN A 174 -19.63 10.51 1.48
N GLN A 175 -18.93 9.43 1.15
CA GLN A 175 -19.44 8.08 1.38
C GLN A 175 -19.67 7.82 2.87
N ARG A 176 -18.72 8.21 3.72
CA ARG A 176 -18.87 8.09 5.18
C ARG A 176 -20.07 8.87 5.74
N LEU A 177 -20.38 10.04 5.18
CA LEU A 177 -21.55 10.79 5.61
C LEU A 177 -22.85 10.03 5.28
N ARG A 178 -22.95 9.49 4.06
CA ARG A 178 -24.09 8.66 3.64
C ARG A 178 -24.25 7.42 4.51
N ASP A 179 -23.17 6.74 4.85
CA ASP A 179 -23.20 5.52 5.67
C ASP A 179 -23.66 5.81 7.12
N LYS A 180 -23.29 6.97 7.67
CA LYS A 180 -23.76 7.42 9.00
C LYS A 180 -25.25 7.76 9.00
N GLU A 181 -25.75 8.43 7.97
CA GLU A 181 -27.17 8.75 7.82
C GLU A 181 -28.02 7.49 7.67
N ALA A 182 -27.58 6.53 6.86
CA ALA A 182 -28.25 5.23 6.70
C ALA A 182 -28.32 4.46 8.03
N SER A 183 -27.21 4.42 8.78
CA SER A 183 -27.14 3.77 10.10
C SER A 183 -28.08 4.41 11.13
N THR A 184 -28.20 5.75 11.10
CA THR A 184 -29.08 6.50 12.01
C THR A 184 -30.56 6.25 11.68
N SER A 185 -30.89 6.20 10.39
CA SER A 185 -32.26 5.96 9.88
C SER A 185 -32.80 4.59 10.32
N ILE A 186 -31.96 3.55 10.29
CA ILE A 186 -32.30 2.19 10.75
C ILE A 186 -32.60 2.16 12.26
N LEU A 187 -31.81 2.87 13.07
CA LEU A 187 -32.01 2.95 14.52
C LEU A 187 -33.33 3.66 14.88
N THR A 188 -33.71 4.72 14.15
CA THR A 188 -35.00 5.39 14.33
C THR A 188 -36.20 4.52 13.97
N CYS A 189 -36.10 3.66 12.94
CA CYS A 189 -37.17 2.71 12.59
C CYS A 189 -37.33 1.57 13.61
N ASN A 190 -36.25 1.12 14.24
CA ASN A 190 -36.31 0.07 15.26
C ASN A 190 -36.89 0.59 16.59
N ASN A 191 -36.62 1.84 16.95
CA ASN A 191 -37.21 2.45 18.16
C ASN A 191 -38.70 2.76 18.01
N THR A 192 -39.19 3.10 16.81
CA THR A 192 -40.63 3.29 16.57
C THR A 192 -41.42 1.96 16.62
N ARG A 193 -40.85 0.86 16.11
CA ARG A 193 -41.49 -0.48 16.23
C ARG A 193 -41.54 -0.99 17.67
N ARG A 194 -40.53 -0.70 18.50
CA ARG A 194 -40.50 -1.15 19.90
C ARG A 194 -41.51 -0.43 20.79
N LEU A 195 -41.80 0.85 20.52
CA LEU A 195 -42.80 1.64 21.25
C LEU A 195 -44.26 1.34 20.84
N GLY A 196 -44.48 0.74 19.66
CA GLY A 196 -45.81 0.31 19.22
C GLY A 196 -46.31 -1.00 19.85
N LEU A 197 -45.41 -1.81 20.41
CA LEU A 197 -45.73 -3.12 21.02
C LEU A 197 -46.10 -3.06 22.50
N PHE A 198 -45.88 -1.92 23.18
CA PHE A 198 -46.23 -1.73 24.60
C PHE A 198 -47.61 -1.10 24.85
N ARG A 199 -48.40 -0.83 23.79
CA ARG A 199 -49.74 -0.22 23.91
C ARG A 199 -50.93 -1.18 23.73
N ARG A 200 -50.71 -2.50 23.84
CA ARG A 200 -51.78 -3.51 23.82
C ARG A 200 -51.73 -4.43 25.03
N GLN A 201 -51.79 -3.86 26.24
CA GLN A 201 -52.29 -4.56 27.42
C GLN A 201 -52.98 -3.54 28.33
N LYS A 202 -54.27 -3.30 28.07
CA LYS A 202 -55.27 -2.89 29.05
C LYS A 202 -56.64 -3.28 28.52
#